data_AF-A0A7J7MEG6-F1
#
_entry.id   AF-A0A7J7MEG6-F1
#
_cell.length_a   1.000
_cell.length_b   1.000
_cell.length_c   1.000
_cell.angle_alpha   90.00
_cell.angle_beta   90.00
_cell.angle_gamma   90.00
#
_symmetry.space_group_name_H-M   'P 1'
#
loop_
_entity.id
_entity.type
_entity.pdbx_description
1 polymer ?
#
loop_
_entity_poly.entity_id
_entity_poly.type
_entity_poly.pdbx_seq_one_letter_code
_entity_poly.pdbx_strand_id
1 'polypeptide(L)'
;MIHWFMRSGLLKEAIDFFEEMEDKGCMADDVTFNTMVQGFLQNNKIYTAIQFLNEMAERNFLTNARTTSMITVLVAKCKPDHTMVGMLHKFLSKG
;
A
#
# COMPACT_ATOMS: atom_id res chain seq x y z
N MET A 1 6.33 -14.84 -0.90
CA MET A 1 5.52 -15.28 0.26
C MET A 1 4.43 -14.27 0.58
N ILE A 2 4.76 -12.99 0.71
CA ILE A 2 3.82 -11.87 0.93
C ILE A 2 2.53 -11.95 0.09
N HIS A 3 2.65 -12.10 -1.23
CA HIS A 3 1.47 -12.19 -2.11
C HIS A 3 0.47 -13.29 -1.69
N TRP A 4 0.96 -14.44 -1.21
CA TRP A 4 0.11 -15.54 -0.76
C TRP A 4 -0.62 -15.18 0.54
N PHE A 5 0.07 -14.59 1.52
CA PHE A 5 -0.55 -14.13 2.77
C PHE A 5 -1.65 -13.10 2.49
N MET A 6 -1.36 -12.11 1.64
CA MET A 6 -2.33 -11.07 1.25
C MET A 6 -3.59 -11.65 0.60
N ARG A 7 -3.42 -12.63 -0.31
CA ARG A 7 -4.55 -13.27 -1.00
C ARG A 7 -5.35 -14.21 -0.09
N SER A 8 -4.72 -14.68 0.99
CA SER A 8 -5.35 -15.56 1.99
C SER A 8 -5.97 -14.78 3.16
N GLY A 9 -5.87 -13.44 3.17
CA GLY A 9 -6.38 -12.60 4.26
C GLY A 9 -5.54 -12.67 5.54
N LEU A 10 -4.36 -13.30 5.48
CA LEU A 10 -3.40 -13.45 6.58
C LEU A 10 -2.54 -12.19 6.71
N LEU A 11 -3.20 -11.08 7.04
CA LEU A 11 -2.61 -9.75 6.97
C LEU A 11 -1.52 -9.52 8.01
N LYS A 12 -1.65 -10.14 9.19
CA LYS A 12 -0.66 -10.00 10.25
C LYS A 12 0.63 -10.72 9.83
N GLU A 13 0.49 -11.94 9.33
CA GLU A 13 1.60 -12.75 8.83
C GLU A 13 2.30 -12.07 7.65
N ALA A 14 1.56 -11.33 6.81
CA ALA A 14 2.16 -10.52 5.75
C ALA A 14 3.01 -9.37 6.29
N ILE A 15 2.58 -8.69 7.35
CA ILE A 15 3.32 -7.60 8.00
C ILE A 15 4.55 -8.16 8.71
N ASP A 16 4.37 -9.18 9.54
CA ASP A 16 5.47 -9.81 10.30
C ASP A 16 6.56 -10.30 9.33
N PHE A 17 6.18 -10.92 8.21
CA PHE A 17 7.14 -11.36 7.19
C PHE A 17 7.80 -10.20 6.45
N PHE A 18 7.06 -9.12 6.17
CA PHE A 18 7.62 -7.93 5.53
C PHE A 18 8.69 -7.26 6.43
N GLU A 19 8.41 -7.12 7.72
CA GLU A 19 9.35 -6.58 8.70
C GLU A 19 10.57 -7.50 8.86
N GLU A 20 10.37 -8.82 8.98
CA GLU A 20 11.46 -9.78 9.06
C GLU A 20 12.38 -9.75 7.84
N MET A 21 11.80 -9.56 6.64
CA MET A 21 12.54 -9.46 5.39
C MET A 21 13.46 -8.23 5.39
N GLU A 22 12.94 -7.07 5.77
CA GLU A 22 13.69 -5.81 5.90
C GLU A 22 14.78 -5.90 6.98
N ASP A 23 14.47 -6.46 8.15
CA ASP A 23 15.41 -6.66 9.26
C ASP A 23 16.59 -7.55 8.88
N LYS A 24 16.37 -8.50 7.96
CA LYS A 24 17.41 -9.38 7.41
C LYS A 24 18.19 -8.75 6.26
N GLY A 25 17.95 -7.48 5.95
CA GLY A 25 18.62 -6.75 4.87
C GLY A 25 18.09 -7.06 3.47
N CYS A 26 16.98 -7.81 3.37
CA CYS A 26 16.27 -7.98 2.11
C CYS A 26 15.28 -6.82 1.97
N MET A 27 15.73 -5.73 1.36
CA MET A 27 14.92 -4.52 1.25
C MET A 27 13.72 -4.72 0.31
N ALA A 28 12.56 -4.23 0.71
CA ALA A 28 11.37 -4.22 -0.12
C ALA A 28 11.54 -3.27 -1.32
N ASP A 29 11.05 -3.74 -2.46
CA ASP A 29 10.99 -3.00 -3.71
C ASP A 29 9.57 -2.49 -4.01
N ASP A 30 9.44 -1.79 -5.14
CA ASP A 30 8.17 -1.28 -5.63
C ASP A 30 7.13 -2.39 -5.82
N VAL A 31 7.54 -3.58 -6.28
CA VAL A 31 6.67 -4.74 -6.44
C VAL A 31 6.11 -5.21 -5.10
N THR A 32 6.95 -5.29 -4.08
CA THR A 32 6.58 -5.71 -2.73
C THR A 32 5.57 -4.74 -2.12
N PHE A 33 5.85 -3.44 -2.16
CA PHE A 33 4.93 -2.44 -1.65
C PHE A 33 3.61 -2.41 -2.42
N ASN A 34 3.63 -2.48 -3.76
CA ASN A 34 2.42 -2.57 -4.56
C ASN A 34 1.57 -3.80 -4.15
N THR A 35 2.21 -4.93 -3.86
CA THR A 35 1.52 -6.14 -3.39
C THR A 35 0.87 -5.93 -2.03
N MET A 36 1.57 -5.32 -1.07
CA MET A 36 1.03 -4.98 0.25
C MET A 36 -0.15 -4.04 0.14
N VAL A 37 -0.02 -2.93 -0.60
CA VAL A 37 -1.11 -1.97 -0.80
C VAL A 37 -2.33 -2.65 -1.42
N GLN A 38 -2.16 -3.37 -2.54
CA GLN A 38 -3.28 -4.06 -3.20
C GLN A 38 -3.99 -5.04 -2.26
N GLY A 39 -3.24 -5.83 -1.49
CA GLY A 39 -3.83 -6.78 -0.57
C GLY A 39 -4.60 -6.11 0.57
N PHE A 40 -4.08 -5.02 1.15
CA PHE A 40 -4.80 -4.29 2.20
C PHE A 40 -6.08 -3.66 1.66
N LEU A 41 -6.04 -3.10 0.45
CA LEU A 41 -7.23 -2.56 -0.21
C LEU A 41 -8.28 -3.64 -0.48
N GLN A 42 -7.88 -4.82 -0.93
CA GLN A 42 -8.79 -5.97 -1.14
C GLN A 42 -9.42 -6.46 0.17
N ASN A 43 -8.73 -6.31 1.28
CA ASN A 43 -9.21 -6.70 2.61
C ASN A 43 -9.85 -5.53 3.39
N ASN A 44 -10.22 -4.43 2.70
CA ASN A 44 -10.83 -3.23 3.29
C ASN A 44 -10.02 -2.57 4.43
N LYS A 45 -8.70 -2.78 4.47
CA LYS A 45 -7.78 -2.14 5.43
C LYS A 45 -7.19 -0.86 4.85
N ILE A 46 -8.06 0.12 4.63
CA ILE A 46 -7.75 1.35 3.89
C ILE A 46 -6.62 2.16 4.57
N TYR A 47 -6.69 2.37 5.88
CA TYR A 47 -5.67 3.15 6.60
C TYR A 47 -4.27 2.52 6.49
N THR A 48 -4.16 1.20 6.66
CA THR A 48 -2.89 0.47 6.52
C THR A 48 -2.35 0.56 5.10
N ALA A 49 -3.21 0.41 4.09
CA ALA A 49 -2.79 0.59 2.70
C ALA A 49 -2.20 1.99 2.44
N ILE A 50 -2.73 3.02 3.08
CA ILE A 50 -2.21 4.39 2.94
C ILE A 50 -0.88 4.58 3.66
N GLN A 51 -0.67 3.91 4.79
CA GLN A 51 0.64 3.91 5.45
C GLN A 51 1.71 3.33 4.53
N PHE A 52 1.44 2.17 3.91
CA PHE A 52 2.34 1.55 2.93
C PHE A 52 2.54 2.41 1.68
N LEU A 53 1.49 3.10 1.21
CA LEU A 53 1.65 4.09 0.15
C LEU A 53 2.60 5.20 0.60
N ASN A 54 2.44 5.75 1.82
CA ASN A 54 3.25 6.90 2.26
C ASN A 54 4.72 6.52 2.31
N GLU A 55 5.00 5.32 2.78
CA GLU A 55 6.33 4.76 2.77
C GLU A 55 6.87 4.56 1.34
N MET A 56 6.08 4.08 0.38
CA MET A 56 6.50 4.05 -1.04
C MET A 56 6.93 5.43 -1.53
N ALA A 57 6.15 6.48 -1.26
CA ALA A 57 6.49 7.83 -1.71
C ALA A 57 7.76 8.36 -1.03
N GLU A 58 7.96 8.07 0.25
CA GLU A 58 9.17 8.45 0.97
C GLU A 58 10.40 7.72 0.43
N ARG A 59 10.22 6.48 -0.07
CA ARG A 59 11.26 5.68 -0.73
C ARG A 59 11.35 5.91 -2.24
N ASN A 60 10.58 6.85 -2.81
CA ASN A 60 10.49 7.15 -4.26
C ASN A 60 10.08 5.96 -5.14
N PHE A 61 9.28 5.03 -4.60
CA PHE A 61 8.71 3.93 -5.37
C PHE A 61 7.40 4.32 -6.05
N LEU A 62 7.19 3.74 -7.23
CA LEU A 62 6.03 4.04 -8.06
C LEU A 62 4.91 3.02 -7.87
N THR A 63 3.68 3.52 -7.83
CA THR A 63 2.51 2.65 -7.93
C THR A 63 2.35 2.13 -9.35
N ASN A 64 1.96 0.86 -9.49
CA ASN A 64 1.58 0.32 -10.80
C ASN A 64 0.11 0.65 -11.14
N ALA A 65 -0.24 0.51 -12.42
CA ALA A 65 -1.57 0.87 -12.93
C ALA A 65 -2.73 0.20 -12.18
N ARG A 66 -2.53 -1.03 -11.70
CA ARG A 66 -3.53 -1.76 -10.91
C ARG A 66 -3.73 -1.10 -9.55
N THR A 67 -2.64 -0.82 -8.83
CA THR A 67 -2.67 -0.14 -7.54
C THR A 67 -3.31 1.24 -7.66
N THR A 68 -2.92 2.03 -8.67
CA THR A 68 -3.51 3.36 -8.93
C THR A 68 -5.02 3.26 -9.16
N SER A 69 -5.46 2.32 -10.00
CA SER A 69 -6.90 2.12 -10.28
C SER A 69 -7.70 1.81 -9.01
N MET A 70 -7.16 0.96 -8.13
CA MET A 70 -7.82 0.62 -6.86
C MET A 70 -7.94 1.82 -5.93
N ILE A 71 -6.90 2.65 -5.84
CA ILE A 71 -6.91 3.88 -5.05
C ILE A 71 -7.96 4.86 -5.59
N THR A 72 -8.01 5.08 -6.91
CA THR A 72 -9.01 5.96 -7.53
C THR A 72 -10.44 5.52 -7.22
N VAL A 73 -10.71 4.21 -7.27
CA VAL A 73 -12.02 3.65 -6.92
C VAL A 73 -12.38 3.90 -5.46
N LEU A 74 -11.42 3.77 -4.53
CA LEU A 74 -11.66 4.02 -3.11
C LEU A 74 -11.96 5.49 -2.85
N VAL A 75 -11.23 6.40 -3.49
CA VAL A 75 -11.45 7.85 -3.38
C VAL A 75 -12.82 8.24 -3.90
N ALA A 76 -13.27 7.61 -4.99
CA ALA A 76 -14.61 7.85 -5.54
C ALA A 76 -15.72 7.31 -4.62
N LYS A 77 -15.46 6.23 -3.87
CA LYS A 77 -16.44 5.58 -2.98
C LYS A 77 -16.49 6.18 -1.58
N CYS A 78 -15.36 6.62 -1.05
CA CYS A 78 -15.29 7.32 0.23
C CYS A 78 -15.76 8.76 0.02
N LYS A 79 -16.66 9.28 0.88
CA LYS A 79 -16.74 10.74 1.03
C LYS A 79 -15.34 11.19 1.41
N PRO A 80 -14.73 12.15 0.68
CA PRO A 80 -13.37 12.56 0.97
C PRO A 80 -13.32 13.10 2.40
N ASP A 81 -12.81 12.28 3.32
CA ASP A 81 -12.34 12.79 4.60
C ASP A 81 -11.05 13.57 4.31
N HIS A 82 -10.87 14.68 5.01
CA HIS A 82 -9.80 15.64 4.77
C HIS A 82 -8.41 14.97 4.78
N THR A 83 -8.26 13.90 5.56
CA THR A 83 -7.03 13.10 5.68
C THR A 83 -6.70 12.32 4.41
N MET A 84 -7.69 11.70 3.77
CA MET A 84 -7.51 10.90 2.55
C MET A 84 -7.07 11.76 1.37
N VAL A 85 -7.72 12.92 1.21
CA VAL A 85 -7.41 13.88 0.15
C VAL A 85 -6.04 14.51 0.36
N GLY A 86 -5.71 14.89 1.59
CA GLY A 86 -4.40 15.47 1.92
C GLY A 86 -3.24 14.52 1.62
N MET A 87 -3.39 13.24 1.96
CA MET A 87 -2.38 12.23 1.65
C MET A 87 -2.23 12.02 0.14
N LEU A 88 -3.33 11.86 -0.60
CA LEU A 88 -3.30 11.67 -2.06
C LEU A 88 -2.76 12.88 -2.82
N HIS A 89 -3.05 14.10 -2.36
CA HIS A 89 -2.47 15.30 -2.93
C HIS A 89 -0.94 15.32 -2.78
N LYS A 90 -0.41 14.88 -1.61
CA LYS A 90 1.04 14.75 -1.38
C LYS A 90 1.70 13.73 -2.32
N PHE A 91 0.98 12.68 -2.74
CA PHE A 91 1.47 11.74 -3.77
C PHE A 91 1.48 12.35 -5.16
N LEU A 92 0.33 12.89 -5.58
CA LEU A 92 0.15 13.38 -6.95
C LEU A 92 0.98 14.64 -7.24
N SER A 93 1.37 15.41 -6.23
CA SER A 93 2.23 16.59 -6.39
C SER A 93 3.72 16.26 -6.51
N LYS A 94 4.12 14.99 -6.35
CA LYS A 94 5.53 14.55 -6.33
C LYS A 94 5.91 13.63 -7.50
N GLY A 95 4.96 13.27 -8.36
CA GLY A 95 5.20 12.61 -9.65
C GLY A 95 5.05 13.61 -10.79
#